data_AF-H6V8S2-F1
#
_entry.id   AF-H6V8S2-F1
#
_cell.length_a   1.000
_cell.length_b   1.000
_cell.length_c   1.000
_cell.angle_alpha   90.00
_cell.angle_beta   90.00
_cell.angle_gamma   90.00
#
_symmetry.space_group_name_H-M   'P 1'
#
loop_
_entity.id
_entity.type
_entity.pdbx_description
1 polymer ?
#
loop_
_entity_poly.entity_id
_entity_poly.type
_entity_poly.pdbx_seq_one_letter_code
_entity_poly.pdbx_strand_id
1 'polypeptide(L)'
;VLKQIGYDFITTLTILLPISLTINLLQVSKDYRYIHLPFYRQILTLSIPFVVLSLLLVTKLKLNIGSIVGLFLIVAALKSVYAPFNRLIESLVRYERTYFTVMGIVHGLTNLGGSLLTAIIHSKQYDKHQTRATTAVSYGTFALFQLVTLSLSLGPSAIATSRPMPWA
;
A
#
# COMPACT_ATOMS: atom_id res chain seq x y z
N VAL A 1 1.89 11.13 9.17
CA VAL A 1 1.50 11.38 10.57
C VAL A 1 2.28 10.51 11.55
N LEU A 2 1.97 9.23 11.81
CA LEU A 2 2.69 8.44 12.83
C LEU A 2 4.21 8.35 12.59
N LYS A 3 4.65 8.11 11.35
CA LYS A 3 6.07 8.12 10.99
C LYS A 3 6.73 9.50 11.16
N GLN A 4 5.98 10.58 10.97
CA GLN A 4 6.47 11.96 11.21
C GLN A 4 6.59 12.28 12.70
N ILE A 5 5.96 11.48 13.56
CA ILE A 5 5.96 11.64 15.03
C ILE A 5 7.00 10.68 15.68
N GLY A 6 7.86 10.03 14.87
CA GLY A 6 9.00 9.23 15.37
C GLY A 6 8.73 7.73 15.54
N TYR A 7 7.55 7.22 15.15
CA TYR A 7 7.31 5.77 15.14
C TYR A 7 8.05 5.09 13.98
N ASP A 8 8.68 3.95 14.26
CA ASP A 8 9.31 3.14 13.21
C ASP A 8 8.26 2.61 12.21
N PHE A 9 8.73 2.26 11.01
CA PHE A 9 7.91 1.77 9.91
C PHE A 9 7.06 0.56 10.30
N ILE A 10 7.65 -0.40 11.01
CA ILE A 10 6.94 -1.62 11.43
C ILE A 10 5.84 -1.28 12.45
N THR A 11 6.13 -0.43 13.44
CA THR A 11 5.13 0.00 14.44
C THR A 11 3.99 0.78 13.80
N THR A 12 4.31 1.65 12.83
CA THR A 12 3.30 2.39 12.07
C THR A 12 2.37 1.42 11.33
N LEU A 13 2.91 0.39 10.67
CA LEU A 13 2.12 -0.61 9.95
C LEU A 13 1.21 -1.40 10.91
N THR A 14 1.71 -1.87 12.04
CA THR A 14 0.91 -2.65 13.00
C THR A 14 -0.30 -1.87 13.53
N ILE A 15 -0.20 -0.55 13.68
CA ILE A 15 -1.33 0.29 14.10
C ILE A 15 -2.28 0.60 12.94
N LEU A 16 -1.73 0.94 11.77
CA LEU A 16 -2.53 1.46 10.65
C LEU A 16 -3.27 0.35 9.89
N LEU A 17 -2.67 -0.85 9.76
CA LEU A 17 -3.22 -1.95 8.97
C LEU A 17 -4.55 -2.48 9.51
N PRO A 18 -4.75 -2.74 10.82
CA PRO A 18 -6.04 -3.21 11.34
C PRO A 18 -7.17 -2.20 11.11
N ILE A 19 -6.86 -0.90 11.31
CA ILE A 19 -7.81 0.19 11.10
C ILE A 19 -8.18 0.28 9.61
N SER A 20 -7.17 0.26 8.73
CA SER A 20 -7.36 0.29 7.28
C SER A 20 -8.18 -0.91 6.79
N LEU A 21 -7.87 -2.12 7.26
CA LEU A 21 -8.60 -3.33 6.90
C LEU A 21 -10.07 -3.24 7.36
N THR A 22 -10.32 -2.79 8.58
CA THR A 22 -11.69 -2.62 9.12
C THR A 22 -12.51 -1.67 8.25
N ILE A 23 -11.95 -0.51 7.92
CA ILE A 23 -12.63 0.48 7.07
C ILE A 23 -12.92 -0.09 5.67
N ASN A 24 -11.95 -0.78 5.06
CA ASN A 24 -12.11 -1.36 3.74
C ASN A 24 -13.14 -2.49 3.73
N LEU A 25 -13.18 -3.35 4.75
CA LEU A 25 -14.19 -4.41 4.89
C LEU A 25 -15.60 -3.82 5.00
N LEU A 26 -15.79 -2.79 5.83
CA LEU A 26 -17.08 -2.10 5.96
C LEU A 26 -17.54 -1.46 4.63
N GLN A 27 -16.61 -0.94 3.84
CA GLN A 27 -16.91 -0.37 2.52
C GLN A 27 -17.27 -1.46 1.50
N VAL A 28 -16.55 -2.59 1.50
CA VAL A 28 -16.84 -3.73 0.60
C VAL A 28 -18.19 -4.36 0.92
N SER A 29 -18.55 -4.55 2.20
CA SER A 29 -19.83 -5.16 2.58
C SER A 29 -21.05 -4.40 2.04
N LYS A 30 -20.96 -3.08 1.84
CA LYS A 30 -22.05 -2.27 1.29
C LYS A 30 -22.15 -2.31 -0.24
N ASP A 31 -21.01 -2.35 -0.94
CA ASP A 31 -20.94 -2.14 -2.39
C ASP A 31 -20.32 -3.34 -3.15
N TYR A 32 -20.26 -4.55 -2.56
CA TYR A 32 -19.53 -5.71 -3.11
C TYR A 32 -19.93 -6.11 -4.55
N ARG A 33 -21.17 -5.83 -4.94
CA ARG A 33 -21.71 -6.16 -6.26
C ARG A 33 -21.12 -5.31 -7.38
N TYR A 34 -20.49 -4.20 -7.05
CA TYR A 34 -19.88 -3.25 -8.00
C TYR A 34 -18.36 -3.45 -8.14
N ILE A 35 -17.80 -4.56 -7.65
CA ILE A 35 -16.36 -4.81 -7.80
C ILE A 35 -16.02 -5.11 -9.26
N HIS A 36 -15.06 -4.36 -9.81
CA HIS A 36 -14.54 -4.64 -11.14
C HIS A 36 -13.51 -5.79 -11.10
N LEU A 37 -14.01 -7.03 -11.24
CA LEU A 37 -13.25 -8.27 -11.13
C LEU A 37 -11.97 -8.35 -12.00
N PRO A 38 -11.96 -7.94 -13.29
CA PRO A 38 -10.75 -8.01 -14.11
C PRO A 38 -9.59 -7.17 -13.54
N PHE A 39 -9.91 -5.98 -13.02
CA PHE A 39 -8.93 -5.09 -12.38
C PHE A 39 -8.42 -5.71 -11.08
N TYR A 40 -9.35 -6.21 -10.26
CA TYR A 40 -9.01 -6.85 -8.99
C TYR A 40 -8.12 -8.10 -9.18
N ARG A 41 -8.34 -8.86 -10.25
CA ARG A 41 -7.48 -10.00 -10.60
C ARG A 41 -6.04 -9.58 -10.94
N GLN A 42 -5.85 -8.44 -11.59
CA GLN A 42 -4.52 -7.89 -11.86
C GLN A 42 -3.82 -7.50 -10.55
N ILE A 43 -4.53 -6.87 -9.60
CA ILE A 43 -3.99 -6.59 -8.25
C ILE A 43 -3.49 -7.88 -7.58
N LEU A 44 -4.33 -8.92 -7.56
CA LEU A 44 -3.99 -10.20 -6.93
C LEU A 44 -2.79 -10.90 -7.56
N THR A 45 -2.67 -10.86 -8.89
CA THR A 45 -1.64 -11.62 -9.62
C THR A 45 -0.34 -10.84 -9.80
N LEU A 46 -0.40 -9.50 -9.92
CA LEU A 46 0.75 -8.66 -10.26
C LEU A 46 1.20 -7.74 -9.14
N SER A 47 0.33 -7.32 -8.23
CA SER A 47 0.73 -6.43 -7.12
C SER A 47 1.02 -7.22 -5.86
N ILE A 48 0.13 -8.13 -5.45
CA ILE A 48 0.25 -8.85 -4.17
C ILE A 48 1.59 -9.61 -4.00
N PRO A 49 2.09 -10.37 -5.00
CA PRO A 49 3.37 -11.07 -4.86
C PRO A 49 4.52 -10.10 -4.55
N PHE A 50 4.51 -8.92 -5.16
CA PHE A 50 5.54 -7.91 -4.94
C PHE A 50 5.34 -7.15 -3.62
N VAL A 51 4.11 -6.94 -3.16
CA VAL A 51 3.84 -6.41 -1.81
C VAL A 51 4.45 -7.32 -0.76
N VAL A 52 4.16 -8.62 -0.83
CA VAL A 52 4.67 -9.61 0.13
C VAL A 52 6.19 -9.70 0.06
N LEU A 53 6.76 -9.82 -1.16
CA LEU A 53 8.20 -9.94 -1.36
C LEU A 53 8.95 -8.71 -0.83
N SER A 54 8.50 -7.50 -1.17
CA SER A 54 9.16 -6.27 -0.73
C SER A 54 9.05 -6.05 0.77
N LEU A 55 7.92 -6.41 1.39
CA LEU A 55 7.74 -6.34 2.83
C LEU A 55 8.59 -7.37 3.58
N LEU A 56 8.70 -8.60 3.05
CA LEU A 56 9.60 -9.61 3.59
C LEU A 56 11.06 -9.17 3.50
N LEU A 57 11.46 -8.58 2.36
CA LEU A 57 12.78 -8.02 2.16
C LEU A 57 13.12 -6.99 3.25
N VAL A 58 12.20 -6.06 3.50
CA VAL A 58 12.33 -5.03 4.54
C VAL A 58 12.43 -5.65 5.93
N THR A 59 11.63 -6.68 6.23
CA THR A 59 11.57 -7.30 7.55
C THR A 59 12.79 -8.19 7.83
N LYS A 60 13.31 -8.88 6.81
CA LYS A 60 14.44 -9.82 6.95
C LYS A 60 15.81 -9.16 6.84
N LEU A 61 15.99 -8.19 5.95
CA LEU A 61 17.32 -7.67 5.64
C LEU A 61 17.82 -6.59 6.60
N LYS A 62 17.09 -6.25 7.68
CA LYS A 62 17.42 -5.13 8.58
C LYS A 62 17.91 -3.89 7.81
N LEU A 63 17.29 -3.63 6.65
CA LEU A 63 17.69 -2.51 5.80
C LEU A 63 17.53 -1.24 6.61
N ASN A 64 18.34 -0.22 6.34
CA ASN A 64 18.09 1.12 6.85
C ASN A 64 16.83 1.67 6.16
N ILE A 65 15.66 1.26 6.66
CA ILE A 65 14.33 1.63 6.16
C ILE A 65 14.18 3.14 6.11
N GLY A 66 14.84 3.87 7.02
CA GLY A 66 14.94 5.32 7.02
C GLY A 66 15.44 5.88 5.67
N SER A 67 16.53 5.33 5.13
CA SER A 67 17.12 5.77 3.87
C SER A 67 16.28 5.39 2.65
N ILE A 68 15.70 4.18 2.63
CA ILE A 68 14.86 3.72 1.50
C ILE A 68 13.55 4.49 1.44
N VAL A 69 12.86 4.63 2.58
CA VAL A 69 11.63 5.41 2.62
C VAL A 69 11.93 6.90 2.46
N GLY A 70 13.06 7.39 2.96
CA GLY A 70 13.52 8.77 2.73
C GLY A 70 13.75 9.05 1.24
N LEU A 71 14.47 8.17 0.54
CA LEU A 71 14.65 8.26 -0.92
C LEU A 71 13.30 8.20 -1.65
N PHE A 72 12.41 7.31 -1.24
CA PHE A 72 11.08 7.22 -1.82
C PHE A 72 10.24 8.48 -1.56
N LEU A 73 10.31 9.06 -0.36
CA LEU A 73 9.62 10.30 -0.02
C LEU A 73 10.20 11.48 -0.80
N ILE A 74 11.51 11.53 -1.04
CA ILE A 74 12.13 12.51 -1.91
C ILE A 74 11.60 12.36 -3.33
N VAL A 75 11.54 11.13 -3.88
CA VAL A 75 10.96 10.87 -5.21
C VAL A 75 9.47 11.24 -5.27
N ALA A 76 8.71 10.93 -4.21
CA ALA A 76 7.29 11.26 -4.10
C ALA A 76 7.03 12.77 -3.94
N ALA A 77 7.92 13.49 -3.25
CA ALA A 77 7.89 14.95 -3.16
C ALA A 77 8.32 15.60 -4.49
N LEU A 78 9.30 15.01 -5.17
CA LEU A 78 9.70 15.45 -6.51
C LEU A 78 8.53 15.29 -7.50
N LYS A 79 7.74 14.22 -7.38
CA LYS A 79 6.49 14.05 -8.12
C LYS A 79 5.51 15.22 -7.90
N SER A 80 5.37 15.75 -6.68
CA SER A 80 4.44 16.86 -6.44
C SER A 80 4.92 18.20 -7.00
N VAL A 81 6.20 18.32 -7.36
CA VAL A 81 6.81 19.57 -7.85
C VAL A 81 7.05 19.55 -9.37
N TYR A 82 7.27 18.39 -9.99
CA TYR A 82 7.62 18.27 -11.41
C TYR A 82 6.46 17.78 -12.31
N ALA A 83 5.96 18.69 -13.16
CA ALA A 83 4.97 18.42 -14.22
C ALA A 83 5.26 17.22 -15.17
N PRO A 84 6.51 16.91 -15.58
CA PRO A 84 6.78 15.75 -16.43
C PRO A 84 6.56 14.39 -15.73
N PHE A 85 6.48 14.35 -14.39
CA PHE A 85 6.19 13.13 -13.66
C PHE A 85 4.74 12.66 -13.83
N ASN A 86 3.79 13.60 -14.06
CA ASN A 86 2.42 13.23 -14.46
C ASN A 86 2.40 12.49 -15.81
N ARG A 87 3.25 12.91 -16.77
CA ARG A 87 3.39 12.21 -18.07
C ARG A 87 4.00 10.82 -17.91
N LEU A 88 4.95 10.66 -16.96
CA LEU A 88 5.52 9.36 -16.62
C LEU A 88 4.46 8.43 -16.00
N ILE A 89 3.64 8.94 -15.08
CA ILE A 89 2.51 8.21 -14.49
C ILE A 89 1.49 7.84 -15.57
N GLU A 90 1.11 8.76 -16.47
CA GLU A 90 0.22 8.48 -17.60
C GLU A 90 0.80 7.42 -18.55
N SER A 91 2.11 7.49 -18.84
CA SER A 91 2.79 6.49 -19.66
C SER A 91 2.91 5.13 -18.96
N LEU A 92 3.09 5.10 -17.64
CA LEU A 92 3.09 3.86 -16.86
C LEU A 92 1.69 3.26 -16.74
N VAL A 93 0.65 4.08 -16.58
CA VAL A 93 -0.76 3.65 -16.61
C VAL A 93 -1.11 3.03 -17.96
N ARG A 94 -0.49 3.52 -19.06
CA ARG A 94 -0.62 2.91 -20.39
C ARG A 94 -0.07 1.47 -20.43
N TYR A 95 0.92 1.15 -19.60
CA TYR A 95 1.44 -0.21 -19.39
C TYR A 95 0.97 -0.77 -18.04
N GLU A 96 -0.32 -1.11 -17.96
CA GLU A 96 -0.98 -1.56 -16.74
C GLU A 96 -0.19 -2.60 -15.94
N ARG A 97 0.39 -3.61 -16.60
CA ARG A 97 1.15 -4.65 -15.90
C ARG A 97 2.34 -4.07 -15.12
N THR A 98 3.12 -3.21 -15.76
CA THR A 98 4.25 -2.53 -15.12
C THR A 98 3.77 -1.65 -13.97
N TYR A 99 2.63 -0.96 -14.15
CA TYR A 99 2.02 -0.17 -13.09
C TYR A 99 1.66 -1.00 -11.86
N PHE A 100 1.01 -2.16 -12.05
CA PHE A 100 0.64 -3.05 -10.95
C PHE A 100 1.88 -3.58 -10.21
N THR A 101 2.93 -3.96 -10.94
CA THR A 101 4.19 -4.41 -10.34
C THR A 101 4.86 -3.30 -9.52
N VAL A 102 5.02 -2.10 -10.11
CA VAL A 102 5.60 -0.94 -9.41
C VAL A 102 4.76 -0.57 -8.20
N MET A 103 3.43 -0.55 -8.33
CA MET A 103 2.51 -0.32 -7.21
C MET A 103 2.76 -1.32 -6.09
N GLY A 104 2.89 -2.61 -6.38
CA GLY A 104 3.14 -3.63 -5.37
C GLY A 104 4.46 -3.42 -4.62
N ILE A 105 5.54 -3.13 -5.35
CA ILE A 105 6.87 -2.85 -4.76
C ILE A 105 6.81 -1.61 -3.87
N VAL A 106 6.33 -0.50 -4.43
CA VAL A 106 6.20 0.77 -3.72
C VAL A 106 5.35 0.60 -2.48
N HIS A 107 4.23 -0.12 -2.60
CA HIS A 107 3.31 -0.28 -1.50
C HIS A 107 3.92 -1.11 -0.36
N GLY A 108 4.57 -2.24 -0.65
CA GLY A 108 5.17 -3.06 0.40
C GLY A 108 6.37 -2.38 1.07
N LEU A 109 7.14 -1.57 0.33
CA LEU A 109 8.26 -0.80 0.90
C LEU A 109 7.84 0.39 1.75
N THR A 110 6.71 1.03 1.43
CA THR A 110 6.42 2.38 1.96
C THR A 110 5.02 2.58 2.52
N ASN A 111 4.11 1.63 2.27
CA ASN A 111 2.69 1.75 2.57
C ASN A 111 1.95 2.88 1.80
N LEU A 112 2.54 3.45 0.73
CA LEU A 112 1.94 4.55 -0.07
C LEU A 112 1.12 4.08 -1.29
N GLY A 113 0.81 2.79 -1.34
CA GLY A 113 0.32 2.10 -2.53
C GLY A 113 -1.02 2.56 -3.05
N GLY A 114 -1.86 3.19 -2.26
CA GLY A 114 -3.15 3.59 -2.80
C GLY A 114 -3.39 5.06 -3.06
N SER A 115 -2.38 5.91 -2.88
CA SER A 115 -2.28 7.06 -3.78
C SER A 115 -2.13 6.62 -5.24
N LEU A 116 -1.37 5.54 -5.49
CA LEU A 116 -1.21 4.92 -6.82
C LEU A 116 -2.49 4.18 -7.23
N LEU A 117 -3.06 3.35 -6.34
CA LEU A 117 -4.33 2.67 -6.60
C LEU A 117 -5.45 3.64 -7.00
N THR A 118 -5.64 4.72 -6.24
CA THR A 118 -6.64 5.74 -6.56
C THR A 118 -6.35 6.40 -7.91
N ALA A 119 -5.08 6.69 -8.24
CA ALA A 119 -4.72 7.29 -9.52
C ALA A 119 -5.10 6.39 -10.72
N ILE A 120 -4.78 5.09 -10.66
CA ILE A 120 -5.14 4.18 -11.76
C ILE A 120 -6.64 3.92 -11.83
N ILE A 121 -7.35 3.80 -10.70
CA ILE A 121 -8.81 3.60 -10.70
C ILE A 121 -9.53 4.82 -11.29
N HIS A 122 -9.09 6.04 -10.96
CA HIS A 122 -9.65 7.25 -11.57
C HIS A 122 -9.40 7.34 -13.07
N SER A 123 -8.30 6.77 -13.57
CA SER A 123 -8.02 6.71 -15.01
C SER A 123 -8.98 5.79 -15.78
N LYS A 124 -9.65 4.84 -15.10
CA LYS A 124 -10.55 3.85 -15.70
C LYS A 124 -11.97 4.34 -15.96
N GLN A 125 -12.29 5.58 -15.57
CA GLN A 125 -13.62 6.18 -15.73
C GLN A 125 -14.77 5.31 -15.21
N TYR A 126 -14.53 4.57 -14.12
CA TYR A 126 -15.58 3.82 -13.44
C TYR A 126 -16.61 4.76 -12.81
N ASP A 127 -17.84 4.29 -12.65
CA ASP A 127 -18.84 5.01 -11.89
C ASP A 127 -18.45 5.09 -10.39
N LYS A 128 -19.18 5.92 -9.64
CA LYS A 128 -18.88 6.19 -8.22
C LYS A 128 -18.95 4.93 -7.35
N HIS A 129 -19.89 4.01 -7.62
CA HIS A 129 -20.02 2.77 -6.86
C HIS A 129 -18.90 1.79 -7.20
N GLN A 130 -18.61 1.61 -8.49
CA GLN A 130 -17.49 0.78 -8.94
C GLN A 130 -16.14 1.28 -8.44
N THR A 131 -15.89 2.59 -8.50
CA THR A 131 -14.67 3.22 -7.98
C THR A 131 -14.48 2.91 -6.49
N ARG A 132 -15.54 3.10 -5.68
CA ARG A 132 -15.49 2.87 -4.24
C ARG A 132 -15.30 1.39 -3.90
N ALA A 133 -16.10 0.50 -4.50
CA ALA A 133 -16.02 -0.93 -4.25
C ALA A 133 -14.68 -1.53 -4.67
N THR A 134 -14.19 -1.17 -5.86
CA THR A 134 -12.91 -1.66 -6.41
C THR A 134 -11.72 -1.12 -5.63
N THR A 135 -11.77 0.14 -5.21
CA THR A 135 -10.74 0.72 -4.32
C THR A 135 -10.74 -0.02 -2.99
N ALA A 136 -11.90 -0.17 -2.36
CA ALA A 136 -12.02 -0.76 -1.03
C ALA A 136 -11.52 -2.22 -1.00
N VAL A 137 -11.92 -3.04 -1.98
CA VAL A 137 -11.46 -4.44 -2.03
C VAL A 137 -9.96 -4.53 -2.31
N SER A 138 -9.43 -3.70 -3.22
CA SER A 138 -8.01 -3.72 -3.58
C SER A 138 -7.13 -3.27 -2.40
N TYR A 139 -7.51 -2.18 -1.73
CA TYR A 139 -6.81 -1.69 -0.54
C TYR A 139 -6.93 -2.64 0.65
N GLY A 140 -8.12 -3.21 0.87
CA GLY A 140 -8.35 -4.20 1.92
C GLY A 140 -7.47 -5.43 1.73
N THR A 141 -7.31 -5.89 0.49
CA THR A 141 -6.43 -7.00 0.16
C THR A 141 -4.96 -6.65 0.40
N PHE A 142 -4.51 -5.45 0.03
CA PHE A 142 -3.16 -5.02 0.40
C PHE A 142 -2.93 -5.04 1.90
N ALA A 143 -3.85 -4.46 2.67
CA ALA A 143 -3.74 -4.41 4.12
C ALA A 143 -3.72 -5.82 4.74
N LEU A 144 -4.57 -6.72 4.25
CA LEU A 144 -4.65 -8.11 4.69
C LEU A 144 -3.33 -8.84 4.46
N PHE A 145 -2.78 -8.78 3.25
CA PHE A 145 -1.53 -9.47 2.92
C PHE A 145 -0.33 -8.89 3.66
N GLN A 146 -0.28 -7.57 3.87
CA GLN A 146 0.76 -6.95 4.69
C GLN A 146 0.66 -7.38 6.16
N LEU A 147 -0.55 -7.45 6.71
CA LEU A 147 -0.78 -7.91 8.08
C LEU A 147 -0.36 -9.37 8.25
N VAL A 148 -0.81 -10.26 7.35
CA VAL A 148 -0.41 -11.68 7.36
C VAL A 148 1.10 -11.83 7.27
N THR A 149 1.75 -11.08 6.36
CA THR A 149 3.21 -11.13 6.17
C THR A 149 3.95 -10.67 7.42
N LEU A 150 3.52 -9.58 8.06
CA LEU A 150 4.10 -9.09 9.30
C LEU A 150 3.92 -10.08 10.45
N SER A 151 2.71 -10.63 10.61
CA SER A 151 2.41 -11.62 11.65
C SER A 151 3.29 -12.86 11.53
N LEU A 152 3.50 -13.35 10.29
CA LEU A 152 4.38 -14.50 10.03
C LEU A 152 5.85 -14.16 10.24
N SER A 153 6.28 -12.96 9.88
CA SER A 153 7.69 -12.58 9.90
C SER A 153 8.19 -12.11 11.27
N LEU A 154 7.31 -11.56 12.12
CA LEU A 154 7.64 -11.09 13.48
C LEU A 154 7.25 -12.09 14.58
N GLY A 155 6.40 -13.07 14.26
CA GLY A 155 5.78 -13.99 15.22
C GLY A 155 4.61 -13.34 15.99
N PRO A 156 3.71 -14.13 16.62
CA PRO A 156 2.49 -13.64 17.29
C PRO A 156 2.74 -12.59 18.39
N SER A 157 3.96 -12.56 18.94
CA SER A 157 4.34 -11.79 20.14
C SER A 157 4.62 -10.31 19.88
N ALA A 158 4.89 -9.91 18.63
CA ALA A 158 5.24 -8.51 18.29
C ALA A 158 4.01 -7.61 18.11
N ILE A 159 2.84 -8.19 17.83
CA ILE A 159 1.58 -7.45 17.63
C ILE A 159 1.04 -6.90 18.96
N ALA A 160 1.40 -7.53 20.08
CA ALA A 160 0.99 -7.13 21.43
C ALA A 160 1.95 -6.13 22.11
N THR A 161 3.14 -5.88 21.54
CA THR A 161 4.22 -5.12 22.21
C THR A 161 4.68 -3.89 21.42
N SER A 162 3.76 -3.11 20.86
CA SER A 162 4.09 -1.74 20.46
C SER A 162 4.10 -0.82 21.69
N ARG A 163 5.09 -1.00 22.58
CA ARG A 163 5.36 0.03 23.60
C ARG A 163 5.97 1.24 22.87
N PRO A 164 5.41 2.45 23.03
CA PRO A 164 6.10 3.66 22.58
C PRO A 164 7.45 3.75 23.30
N MET A 165 8.51 4.16 22.59
CA MET A 165 9.75 4.52 23.27
C MET A 165 9.43 5.62 24.30
N PRO A 166 9.89 5.49 25.56
CA PRO A 166 9.93 6.62 26.45
C PRO A 166 10.93 7.60 25.86
N TRP A 167 10.42 8.76 25.45
CA TRP A 167 11.11 10.03 25.20
C TRP A 167 12.62 10.00 25.49
N ALA A 168 13.43 10.18 24.44
CA ALA A 168 14.81 10.62 24.51
C ALA A 168 14.95 11.90 23.69
#